data_AF-A0AA88PH89-F1
#
_entry.id   AF-A0AA88PH89-F1
#
_cell.length_a   1.000
_cell.length_b   1.000
_cell.length_c   1.000
_cell.angle_alpha   90.00
_cell.angle_beta   90.00
_cell.angle_gamma   90.00
#
_symmetry.space_group_name_H-M   'P 1'
#
loop_
_entity.id
_entity.type
_entity.pdbx_description
1 polymer ?
#
loop_
_entity_poly.entity_id
_entity_poly.type
_entity_poly.pdbx_seq_one_letter_code
_entity_poly.pdbx_strand_id
1 'polypeptide(L)'
;MPRWRTCTSKQFHWTSPIAQGLLLCILTFGVILPICCHRLLYSYYFLKTVYLDSLSDAALQESYDRGQEALRFWEAAASTKSLKDPLETIAKKPDLLVTIVTTRRGEGRDYHYLLQVAQQLQSLLKACGDKPCAEVMLCDVESGHALNEDALLLEKQFLVVRRSPDERWQSRDVANIFEKEKRDYVYCLRKGWDLMKPRNVVVLEDDAYPLTDFFPAVKNLLSRRFALDTLYIKLYHPERLQRYWNPEPYRILEWIGLGLFWATIILLFLSHYTPLSFTFSPPHFLFLALYVMAVAELAGRHYLLEIRRVSPQLYAVCPATECCTPAMLYPGNASIRVAEYLDQAACAQGNAKDMVLYKIARSRPGEKAHSVEPNLIKHIGAYSSVRTNHVPPRLI
;
A
#
# COMPACT_ATOMS: atom_id res chain seq x y z
N MET A 1 -0.63 1.33 -84.10
CA MET A 1 0.42 1.32 -83.06
C MET A 1 1.32 2.51 -83.32
N PRO A 2 1.63 3.39 -82.34
CA PRO A 2 2.17 3.03 -81.02
C PRO A 2 1.33 3.54 -79.83
N ARG A 3 1.45 2.78 -78.73
CA ARG A 3 0.80 3.00 -77.43
C ARG A 3 1.49 4.13 -76.67
N TRP A 4 0.73 5.16 -76.29
CA TRP A 4 1.09 6.05 -75.19
C TRP A 4 1.19 5.24 -73.90
N ARG A 5 2.40 5.12 -73.35
CA ARG A 5 2.61 4.70 -71.97
C ARG A 5 2.32 5.91 -71.08
N THR A 6 1.18 5.86 -70.42
CA THR A 6 0.86 6.72 -69.29
C THR A 6 1.91 6.49 -68.21
N CYS A 7 2.69 7.54 -67.93
CA CYS A 7 3.57 7.62 -66.79
C CYS A 7 2.69 7.86 -65.56
N THR A 8 2.11 6.80 -65.00
CA THR A 8 1.38 6.89 -63.74
C THR A 8 2.38 7.12 -62.61
N SER A 9 2.35 8.35 -62.11
CA SER A 9 2.66 8.76 -60.74
C SER A 9 2.89 7.57 -59.80
N LYS A 10 4.15 7.36 -59.41
CA LYS A 10 4.48 6.60 -58.21
C LYS A 10 3.92 7.40 -57.03
N GLN A 11 2.70 7.05 -56.62
CA GLN A 11 2.18 7.41 -55.31
C GLN A 11 3.26 7.05 -54.27
N PHE A 12 3.61 8.05 -53.47
CA PHE A 12 4.54 7.95 -52.37
C PHE A 12 4.01 6.91 -51.38
N HIS A 13 4.44 5.67 -51.52
CA HIS A 13 4.11 4.58 -50.61
C HIS A 13 4.80 4.86 -49.26
N TRP A 14 4.05 5.46 -48.32
CA TRP A 14 4.37 5.49 -46.88
C TRP A 14 4.23 4.09 -46.26
N THR A 15 4.86 3.07 -46.85
CA THR A 15 4.69 1.65 -46.48
C THR A 15 6.00 1.00 -46.02
N SER A 16 6.89 1.76 -45.38
CA SER A 16 8.01 1.16 -44.63
C SER A 16 7.53 0.82 -43.22
N PRO A 17 7.70 -0.44 -42.74
CA PRO A 17 7.40 -0.82 -41.35
C PRO A 17 8.10 0.07 -40.32
N ILE A 18 9.28 0.60 -40.66
CA ILE A 18 10.03 1.54 -39.83
C ILE A 18 9.25 2.86 -39.68
N ALA A 19 8.74 3.41 -40.78
CA ALA A 19 7.96 4.65 -40.75
C ALA A 19 6.65 4.47 -39.97
N GLN A 20 6.00 3.30 -40.11
CA GLN A 20 4.80 2.95 -39.34
C GLN A 20 5.10 2.82 -37.83
N GLY A 21 6.20 2.15 -37.46
CA GLY A 21 6.65 2.03 -36.08
C GLY A 21 7.02 3.38 -35.46
N LEU A 22 7.71 4.25 -36.20
CA LEU A 22 8.03 5.60 -35.75
C LEU A 22 6.76 6.45 -35.55
N LEU A 23 5.82 6.39 -36.50
CA LEU A 23 4.54 7.09 -36.37
C LEU A 23 3.75 6.59 -35.15
N LEU A 24 3.71 5.27 -34.92
CA LEU A 24 3.09 4.68 -33.74
C LEU A 24 3.74 5.20 -32.45
N CYS A 25 5.07 5.23 -32.38
CA CYS A 25 5.79 5.76 -31.22
C CYS A 25 5.49 7.24 -30.99
N ILE A 26 5.55 8.08 -32.03
CA ILE A 26 5.26 9.52 -31.92
C ILE A 26 3.82 9.74 -31.44
N LEU A 27 2.86 9.04 -32.04
CA LEU A 27 1.46 9.13 -31.65
C LEU A 27 1.28 8.67 -30.19
N THR A 28 1.85 7.53 -29.83
CA THR A 28 1.66 6.94 -28.50
C THR A 28 2.33 7.78 -27.41
N PHE A 29 3.64 8.02 -27.54
CA PHE A 29 4.44 8.64 -26.50
C PHE A 29 4.40 10.18 -26.55
N GLY A 30 4.07 10.77 -27.71
CA GLY A 30 3.98 12.22 -27.89
C GLY A 30 2.56 12.78 -27.81
N VAL A 31 1.53 11.97 -27.99
CA VAL A 31 0.13 12.43 -28.00
C VAL A 31 -0.74 11.64 -27.03
N ILE A 32 -0.90 10.32 -27.23
CA ILE A 32 -1.88 9.51 -26.50
C ILE A 32 -1.54 9.42 -25.02
N LEU A 33 -0.34 8.96 -24.65
CA LEU A 33 0.03 8.83 -23.24
C LEU A 33 0.09 10.17 -22.49
N PRO A 34 0.62 11.26 -23.07
CA PRO A 34 0.45 12.59 -22.47
C PRO A 34 -1.02 12.93 -22.20
N ILE A 35 -1.92 12.75 -23.17
CA ILE A 35 -3.34 13.09 -23.00
C ILE A 35 -4.03 12.16 -22.00
N CYS A 36 -3.71 10.88 -21.96
CA CYS A 36 -4.36 9.92 -21.07
C CYS A 36 -3.79 9.94 -19.64
N CYS A 37 -2.49 10.20 -19.48
CA CYS A 37 -1.77 10.01 -18.22
C CYS A 37 -1.37 11.32 -17.51
N HIS A 38 -1.64 12.50 -18.08
CA HIS A 38 -1.23 13.78 -17.47
C HIS A 38 -1.81 14.08 -16.08
N ARG A 39 -2.92 13.42 -15.70
CA ARG A 39 -3.55 13.50 -14.37
C ARG A 39 -3.24 12.33 -13.46
N LEU A 40 -2.57 11.30 -13.97
CA LEU A 40 -2.29 10.09 -13.21
C LEU A 40 -1.06 10.30 -12.33
N LEU A 41 -1.27 10.43 -11.02
CA LEU A 41 -0.21 10.60 -10.05
C LEU A 41 0.85 9.49 -10.18
N TYR A 42 2.12 9.91 -10.19
CA TYR A 42 3.32 9.07 -10.39
C TYR A 42 3.55 8.51 -11.80
N SER A 43 2.67 8.74 -12.78
CA SER A 43 3.01 8.56 -14.20
C SER A 43 4.15 9.51 -14.62
N TYR A 44 4.93 9.12 -15.61
CA TYR A 44 5.95 10.00 -16.21
C TYR A 44 5.38 11.23 -16.90
N TYR A 45 4.11 11.18 -17.32
CA TYR A 45 3.43 12.30 -17.98
C TYR A 45 2.69 13.21 -16.99
N PHE A 46 2.70 12.92 -15.70
CA PHE A 46 2.00 13.70 -14.69
C PHE A 46 2.49 15.16 -14.66
N LEU A 47 1.60 16.11 -14.95
CA LEU A 47 1.94 17.53 -14.92
C LEU A 47 1.86 18.07 -13.49
N LYS A 48 2.93 17.84 -12.73
CA LYS A 48 3.03 18.19 -11.30
C LYS A 48 2.65 19.65 -11.02
N THR A 49 3.13 20.59 -11.82
CA THR A 49 2.88 22.04 -11.63
C THR A 49 1.42 22.43 -11.84
N VAL A 50 0.65 21.64 -12.60
CA VAL A 50 -0.74 21.93 -12.92
C VAL A 50 -1.68 21.21 -11.96
N TYR A 51 -1.41 19.95 -11.64
CA TYR A 51 -2.38 19.10 -10.93
C TYR A 51 -2.04 18.82 -9.47
N LEU A 52 -0.78 18.89 -9.05
CA LEU A 52 -0.40 18.41 -7.72
C LEU A 52 -1.16 19.12 -6.60
N ASP A 53 -1.24 20.44 -6.66
CA ASP A 53 -1.87 21.23 -5.59
C ASP A 53 -3.38 20.92 -5.58
N SER A 54 -4.06 20.94 -6.73
CA SER A 54 -5.49 20.59 -6.83
C SER A 54 -5.81 19.15 -6.39
N LEU A 55 -4.94 18.17 -6.69
CA LEU A 55 -5.10 16.79 -6.26
C LEU A 55 -4.83 16.63 -4.77
N SER A 56 -3.86 17.38 -4.24
CA SER A 56 -3.57 17.39 -2.80
C SER A 56 -4.73 18.00 -2.03
N ASP A 57 -5.26 19.13 -2.49
CA ASP A 57 -6.42 19.79 -1.89
C ASP A 57 -7.66 18.89 -1.94
N ALA A 58 -7.91 18.22 -3.08
CA ALA A 58 -9.01 17.27 -3.21
C ALA A 58 -8.86 16.07 -2.27
N ALA A 59 -7.65 15.51 -2.13
CA ALA A 59 -7.41 14.39 -1.22
C ALA A 59 -7.52 14.82 0.26
N LEU A 60 -7.09 16.04 0.59
CA LEU A 60 -7.28 16.62 1.92
C LEU A 60 -8.75 16.84 2.21
N GLN A 61 -9.51 17.41 1.27
CA GLN A 61 -10.95 17.61 1.45
C GLN A 61 -11.68 16.28 1.63
N GLU A 62 -11.40 15.28 0.79
CA GLU A 62 -11.98 13.94 0.92
C GLU A 62 -11.65 13.30 2.28
N SER A 63 -10.40 13.44 2.74
CA SER A 63 -9.99 12.93 4.04
C SER A 63 -10.64 13.67 5.20
N TYR A 64 -10.81 14.99 5.09
CA TYR A 64 -11.50 15.81 6.09
C TYR A 64 -12.98 15.41 6.19
N ASP A 65 -13.68 15.35 5.06
CA ASP A 65 -15.10 14.99 5.01
C ASP A 65 -15.35 13.60 5.61
N ARG A 66 -14.49 12.63 5.26
CA ARG A 66 -14.54 11.28 5.82
C ARG A 66 -14.23 11.27 7.32
N GLY A 67 -13.28 12.09 7.77
CA GLY A 67 -12.97 12.28 9.18
C GLY A 67 -14.16 12.79 9.98
N GLN A 68 -14.85 13.81 9.46
CA GLN A 68 -16.02 14.40 10.09
C GLN A 68 -17.24 13.45 10.05
N GLU A 69 -17.38 12.63 9.01
CA GLU A 69 -18.35 11.55 8.98
C GLU A 69 -18.07 10.47 10.04
N ALA A 70 -16.80 10.03 10.13
CA ALA A 70 -16.39 9.03 11.11
C ALA A 70 -16.58 9.54 12.56
N LEU A 71 -16.27 10.81 12.83
CA LEU A 71 -16.52 11.43 14.13
C LEU A 71 -18.00 11.35 14.51
N ARG A 72 -18.90 11.84 13.66
CA ARG A 72 -20.35 11.80 13.90
C ARG A 72 -20.86 10.37 14.09
N PHE A 73 -20.34 9.43 13.29
CA PHE A 73 -20.66 8.01 13.41
C PHE A 73 -20.33 7.47 14.81
N TRP A 74 -19.12 7.74 15.30
CA TRP A 74 -18.66 7.25 16.59
C TRP A 74 -19.27 8.00 17.78
N GLU A 75 -19.57 9.28 17.66
CA GLU A 75 -20.32 10.04 18.68
C GLU A 75 -21.75 9.49 18.86
N ALA A 76 -22.43 9.18 17.75
CA ALA A 76 -23.74 8.55 17.78
C ALA A 76 -23.66 7.13 18.38
N ALA A 77 -22.64 6.35 18.02
CA ALA A 77 -22.41 5.03 18.59
C ALA A 77 -22.11 5.12 20.10
N ALA A 78 -21.29 6.09 20.53
CA ALA A 78 -20.94 6.30 21.92
C ALA A 78 -22.13 6.75 22.78
N SER A 79 -23.12 7.42 22.19
CA SER A 79 -24.36 7.83 22.85
C SER A 79 -25.29 6.64 23.12
N THR A 80 -25.14 5.55 22.35
CA THR A 80 -25.89 4.31 22.54
C THR A 80 -25.15 3.45 23.57
N LYS A 81 -25.64 3.38 24.81
CA LYS A 81 -24.99 2.61 25.89
C LYS A 81 -24.82 1.13 25.49
N SER A 82 -23.58 0.71 25.19
CA SER A 82 -23.23 -0.71 25.25
C SER A 82 -23.14 -1.12 26.73
N LEU A 83 -24.02 -2.02 27.16
CA LEU A 83 -24.09 -2.54 28.54
C LEU A 83 -23.02 -3.62 28.83
N LYS A 84 -22.20 -3.99 27.84
CA LYS A 84 -21.17 -5.03 27.99
C LYS A 84 -19.79 -4.40 28.03
N ASP A 85 -19.00 -4.80 29.02
CA ASP A 85 -17.59 -4.46 29.09
C ASP A 85 -16.87 -5.03 27.85
N PRO A 86 -16.16 -4.20 27.07
CA PRO A 86 -15.33 -4.68 25.96
C PRO A 86 -14.43 -5.84 26.39
N LEU A 87 -13.93 -5.83 27.63
CA LEU A 87 -13.03 -6.86 28.15
C LEU A 87 -13.70 -8.25 28.27
N GLU A 88 -15.00 -8.28 28.57
CA GLU A 88 -15.78 -9.53 28.70
C GLU A 88 -16.12 -10.16 27.35
N THR A 89 -16.04 -9.38 26.27
CA THR A 89 -16.45 -9.81 24.92
C THR A 89 -15.27 -10.27 24.06
N ILE A 90 -14.04 -10.13 24.54
CA ILE A 90 -12.82 -10.50 23.79
C ILE A 90 -12.71 -12.02 23.65
N ALA A 91 -12.60 -12.49 22.41
CA ALA A 91 -12.22 -13.86 22.13
C ALA A 91 -10.79 -14.12 22.63
N LYS A 92 -10.63 -15.06 23.57
CA LYS A 92 -9.31 -15.57 23.95
C LYS A 92 -8.77 -16.43 22.80
N LYS A 93 -7.56 -16.11 22.33
CA LYS A 93 -6.85 -16.76 21.21
C LYS A 93 -7.55 -16.60 19.85
N PRO A 94 -7.74 -15.37 19.34
CA PRO A 94 -8.33 -15.18 18.02
C PRO A 94 -7.38 -15.66 16.91
N ASP A 95 -7.95 -16.09 15.78
CA ASP A 95 -7.16 -16.49 14.60
C ASP A 95 -6.36 -15.31 14.02
N LEU A 96 -6.90 -14.10 14.12
CA LEU A 96 -6.31 -12.85 13.66
C LEU A 96 -6.62 -11.72 14.64
N LEU A 97 -5.58 -11.02 15.10
CA LEU A 97 -5.70 -9.76 15.85
C LEU A 97 -5.22 -8.61 14.97
N VAL A 98 -6.04 -7.57 14.82
CA VAL A 98 -5.65 -6.28 14.23
C VAL A 98 -5.38 -5.30 15.36
N THR A 99 -4.14 -4.87 15.50
CA THR A 99 -3.70 -3.85 16.46
C THR A 99 -3.51 -2.53 15.73
N ILE A 100 -4.26 -1.49 16.11
CA ILE A 100 -4.07 -0.13 15.60
C ILE A 100 -3.18 0.63 16.58
N VAL A 101 -2.01 1.09 16.13
CA VAL A 101 -1.10 1.92 16.92
C VAL A 101 -1.45 3.38 16.67
N THR A 102 -1.73 4.13 17.74
CA THR A 102 -2.14 5.53 17.64
C THR A 102 -1.50 6.37 18.74
N THR A 103 -1.31 7.65 18.46
CA THR A 103 -0.91 8.68 19.42
C THR A 103 -1.64 9.96 19.04
N ARG A 104 -1.77 10.91 19.98
CA ARG A 104 -2.42 12.19 19.70
C ARG A 104 -1.61 12.96 18.65
N ARG A 105 -2.30 13.44 17.61
CA ARG A 105 -1.72 14.31 16.60
C ARG A 105 -1.67 15.76 17.09
N GLY A 106 -0.56 16.44 16.85
CA GLY A 106 -0.44 17.88 17.13
C GLY A 106 -1.21 18.71 16.12
N GLU A 107 -1.01 18.40 14.84
CA GLU A 107 -1.59 19.05 13.66
C GLU A 107 -2.53 18.09 12.93
N GLY A 108 -3.49 18.63 12.17
CA GLY A 108 -4.44 17.81 11.40
C GLY A 108 -5.40 16.98 12.26
N ARG A 109 -5.71 17.44 13.49
CA ARG A 109 -6.63 16.73 14.40
C ARG A 109 -8.03 16.55 13.80
N ASP A 110 -8.51 17.57 13.10
CA ASP A 110 -9.86 17.59 12.52
C ASP A 110 -10.05 16.56 11.39
N TYR A 111 -8.99 15.87 10.96
CA TYR A 111 -9.06 14.79 10.00
C TYR A 111 -9.44 13.45 10.66
N HIS A 112 -9.24 13.27 11.96
CA HIS A 112 -9.66 12.06 12.69
C HIS A 112 -9.25 10.72 12.02
N TYR A 113 -8.00 10.60 11.59
CA TYR A 113 -7.51 9.42 10.84
C TYR A 113 -7.83 8.09 11.55
N LEU A 114 -7.63 8.04 12.87
CA LEU A 114 -7.94 6.86 13.68
C LEU A 114 -9.43 6.46 13.56
N LEU A 115 -10.33 7.44 13.65
CA LEU A 115 -11.77 7.20 13.54
C LEU A 115 -12.15 6.67 12.15
N GLN A 116 -11.52 7.19 11.09
CA GLN A 116 -11.72 6.71 9.71
C GLN A 116 -11.29 5.25 9.57
N VAL A 117 -10.09 4.91 10.06
CA VAL A 117 -9.56 3.53 10.02
C VAL A 117 -10.45 2.58 10.83
N ALA A 118 -10.86 2.98 12.04
CA ALA A 118 -11.71 2.19 12.90
C ALA A 118 -13.11 1.95 12.29
N GLN A 119 -13.71 2.98 11.69
CA GLN A 119 -15.02 2.87 11.03
C GLN A 119 -14.95 1.89 9.86
N GLN A 120 -13.92 2.00 9.03
CA GLN A 120 -13.69 1.10 7.91
C GLN A 120 -13.50 -0.34 8.38
N LEU A 121 -12.67 -0.57 9.41
CA LEU A 121 -12.51 -1.90 10.00
C LEU A 121 -13.83 -2.46 10.53
N GLN A 122 -14.65 -1.65 11.21
CA GLN A 122 -15.95 -2.10 11.70
C GLN A 122 -16.87 -2.54 10.55
N SER A 123 -16.87 -1.79 9.43
CA SER A 123 -17.61 -2.16 8.22
C SER A 123 -17.12 -3.49 7.63
N LEU A 124 -15.80 -3.67 7.51
CA LEU A 124 -15.20 -4.90 7.00
C LEU A 124 -15.44 -6.11 7.90
N LEU A 125 -15.43 -5.93 9.22
CA LEU A 125 -15.73 -6.99 10.19
C LEU A 125 -17.19 -7.45 10.08
N LYS A 126 -18.14 -6.52 9.89
CA LYS A 126 -19.55 -6.85 9.67
C LYS A 126 -19.75 -7.65 8.38
N ALA A 127 -18.94 -7.41 7.36
CA ALA A 127 -19.00 -8.15 6.10
C ALA A 127 -18.48 -9.61 6.21
N CYS A 128 -17.84 -9.98 7.32
CA CYS A 128 -17.31 -11.33 7.53
C CYS A 128 -18.36 -12.39 7.94
N GLY A 129 -19.63 -12.01 8.06
CA GLY A 129 -20.74 -12.90 8.41
C GLY A 129 -20.94 -13.06 9.92
N ASP A 130 -21.50 -14.19 10.35
CA ASP A 130 -21.93 -14.41 11.75
C ASP A 130 -20.76 -14.49 12.75
N LYS A 131 -19.55 -14.78 12.28
CA LYS A 131 -18.33 -14.78 13.11
C LYS A 131 -17.37 -13.71 12.63
N PRO A 132 -16.83 -12.87 13.54
CA PRO A 132 -15.84 -11.88 13.15
C PRO A 132 -14.59 -12.57 12.60
N CYS A 133 -14.08 -12.05 11.49
CA CYS A 133 -12.86 -12.56 10.85
C CYS A 133 -11.57 -12.15 11.59
N ALA A 134 -11.65 -11.17 12.49
CA ALA A 134 -10.55 -10.72 13.33
C ALA A 134 -11.08 -10.04 14.60
N GLU A 135 -10.25 -10.03 15.64
CA GLU A 135 -10.40 -9.13 16.78
C GLU A 135 -9.65 -7.82 16.52
N VAL A 136 -10.13 -6.70 17.05
CA VAL A 136 -9.49 -5.38 16.91
C VAL A 136 -9.15 -4.81 18.29
N MET A 137 -7.90 -4.36 18.43
CA MET A 137 -7.41 -3.68 19.62
C MET A 137 -6.76 -2.35 19.20
N LEU A 138 -6.97 -1.31 20.00
CA LEU A 138 -6.28 -0.04 19.88
C LEU A 138 -5.16 0.02 20.91
N CYS A 139 -3.97 0.40 20.46
CA CYS A 139 -2.83 0.67 21.31
C CYS A 139 -2.53 2.16 21.29
N ASP A 140 -3.04 2.87 22.30
CA ASP A 140 -2.83 4.31 22.48
C ASP A 140 -1.52 4.53 23.25
N VAL A 141 -0.50 4.96 22.50
CA VAL A 141 0.87 5.18 23.00
C VAL A 141 1.14 6.64 23.35
N GLU A 142 0.07 7.43 23.55
CA GLU A 142 0.18 8.84 23.94
C GLU A 142 1.00 9.00 25.22
N SER A 143 2.12 9.71 25.08
CA SER A 143 3.03 9.98 26.20
C SER A 143 2.75 11.31 26.89
N GLY A 144 2.05 12.26 26.25
CA GLY A 144 1.75 13.59 26.76
C GLY A 144 0.78 13.62 27.94
N HIS A 145 0.46 14.85 28.39
CA HIS A 145 -0.50 15.09 29.46
C HIS A 145 -1.95 15.10 28.97
N ALA A 146 -2.16 15.49 27.72
CA ALA A 146 -3.47 15.46 27.10
C ALA A 146 -3.77 14.06 26.58
N LEU A 147 -5.05 13.67 26.64
CA LEU A 147 -5.52 12.38 26.16
C LEU A 147 -5.72 12.40 24.64
N ASN A 148 -5.70 11.22 24.05
CA ASN A 148 -6.07 11.00 22.66
C ASN A 148 -7.60 10.91 22.55
N GLU A 149 -8.23 12.00 22.10
CA GLU A 149 -9.69 12.16 22.03
C GLU A 149 -10.36 11.11 21.13
N ASP A 150 -9.77 10.83 19.96
CA ASP A 150 -10.26 9.79 19.05
C ASP A 150 -10.24 8.40 19.71
N ALA A 151 -9.15 8.07 20.42
CA ALA A 151 -9.02 6.79 21.11
C ALA A 151 -10.03 6.65 22.26
N LEU A 152 -10.30 7.74 23.00
CA LEU A 152 -11.32 7.77 24.06
C LEU A 152 -12.72 7.47 23.52
N LEU A 153 -13.06 8.01 22.35
CA LEU A 153 -14.36 7.78 21.73
C LEU A 153 -14.56 6.30 21.36
N LEU A 154 -13.49 5.61 20.99
CA LEU A 154 -13.47 4.22 20.56
C LEU A 154 -13.46 3.19 21.69
N GLU A 155 -13.18 3.59 22.94
CA GLU A 155 -13.13 2.69 24.11
C GLU A 155 -14.41 1.89 24.34
N LYS A 156 -15.55 2.45 23.95
CA LYS A 156 -16.84 1.77 24.13
C LYS A 156 -17.03 0.59 23.17
N GLN A 157 -16.27 0.56 22.07
CA GLN A 157 -16.42 -0.43 21.01
C GLN A 157 -15.24 -1.39 20.93
N PHE A 158 -14.04 -0.92 21.21
CA PHE A 158 -12.81 -1.68 21.05
C PHE A 158 -12.01 -1.68 22.36
N LEU A 159 -11.21 -2.73 22.56
CA LEU A 159 -10.23 -2.73 23.63
C LEU A 159 -9.17 -1.66 23.34
N VAL A 160 -9.04 -0.67 24.22
CA VAL A 160 -7.98 0.33 24.17
C VAL A 160 -6.96 0.03 25.27
N VAL A 161 -5.72 -0.24 24.87
CA VAL A 161 -4.60 -0.46 25.79
C VAL A 161 -3.73 0.78 25.85
N ARG A 162 -3.29 1.14 27.07
CA ARG A 162 -2.42 2.29 27.33
C ARG A 162 -1.29 1.91 28.27
N ARG A 163 -0.17 2.61 28.12
CA ARG A 163 0.96 2.53 29.06
C ARG A 163 0.52 2.89 30.47
N SER A 164 0.99 2.11 31.45
CA SER A 164 0.91 2.48 32.86
C SER A 164 1.63 3.81 33.12
N PRO A 165 1.38 4.48 34.26
CA PRO A 165 2.09 5.72 34.60
C PRO A 165 3.62 5.54 34.53
N ASP A 166 4.16 4.47 35.11
CA ASP A 166 5.59 4.18 35.11
C ASP A 166 6.15 3.94 33.70
N GLU A 167 5.44 3.14 32.89
CA GLU A 167 5.78 2.89 31.48
C GLU A 167 5.73 4.17 30.63
N ARG A 168 4.88 5.14 31.02
CA ARG A 168 4.73 6.43 30.34
C ARG A 168 5.90 7.37 30.65
N TRP A 169 6.33 7.43 31.92
CA TRP A 169 7.51 8.20 32.33
C TRP A 169 8.76 7.73 31.58
N GLN A 170 9.00 6.41 31.53
CA GLN A 170 10.14 5.84 30.78
C GLN A 170 10.10 6.11 29.28
N SER A 171 8.90 6.32 28.70
CA SER A 171 8.74 6.67 27.28
C SER A 171 9.00 8.15 27.01
N ARG A 172 8.63 9.04 27.95
CA ARG A 172 8.87 10.49 27.84
C ARG A 172 10.34 10.86 27.83
N ASP A 173 11.17 10.12 28.55
CA ASP A 173 12.61 10.38 28.65
C ASP A 173 13.39 10.05 27.36
N VAL A 174 12.72 9.49 26.34
CA VAL A 174 13.33 9.16 25.06
C VAL A 174 13.35 10.39 24.15
N ALA A 175 14.49 11.09 24.11
CA ALA A 175 14.68 12.25 23.24
C ALA A 175 14.61 11.91 21.73
N ASN A 176 14.96 10.68 21.35
CA ASN A 176 15.02 10.25 19.96
C ASN A 176 13.66 9.70 19.49
N ILE A 177 13.02 10.45 18.59
CA ILE A 177 11.76 10.10 17.94
C ILE A 177 11.75 8.69 17.34
N PHE A 178 12.82 8.29 16.64
CA PHE A 178 12.87 6.98 15.97
C PHE A 178 12.91 5.83 16.99
N GLU A 179 13.56 6.06 18.13
CA GLU A 179 13.61 5.11 19.23
C GLU A 179 12.26 5.05 19.97
N LYS A 180 11.57 6.18 20.12
CA LYS A 180 10.20 6.23 20.64
C LYS A 180 9.25 5.43 19.75
N GLU A 181 9.23 5.68 18.45
CA GLU A 181 8.39 4.94 17.48
C GLU A 181 8.63 3.43 17.57
N LYS A 182 9.89 3.00 17.70
CA LYS A 182 10.26 1.59 17.88
C LYS A 182 9.71 1.02 19.19
N ARG A 183 9.93 1.70 20.32
CA ARG A 183 9.47 1.25 21.65
C ARG A 183 7.95 1.17 21.75
N ASP A 184 7.25 2.13 21.16
CA ASP A 184 5.79 2.13 21.07
C ASP A 184 5.29 0.94 20.24
N TYR A 185 5.94 0.67 19.11
CA TYR A 185 5.63 -0.50 18.29
C TYR A 185 5.82 -1.83 19.06
N VAL A 186 6.96 -1.99 19.74
CA VAL A 186 7.26 -3.18 20.56
C VAL A 186 6.25 -3.35 21.69
N TYR A 187 5.91 -2.26 22.38
CA TYR A 187 4.92 -2.25 23.45
C TYR A 187 3.57 -2.81 22.95
N CYS A 188 3.09 -2.31 21.81
CA CYS A 188 1.82 -2.74 21.24
C CYS A 188 1.81 -4.21 20.81
N LEU A 189 2.91 -4.70 20.22
CA LEU A 189 3.07 -6.12 19.87
C LEU A 189 2.97 -7.02 21.10
N ARG A 190 3.68 -6.66 22.19
CA ARG A 190 3.67 -7.44 23.43
C ARG A 190 2.32 -7.42 24.13
N LYS A 191 1.72 -6.23 24.31
CA LYS A 191 0.42 -6.13 24.98
C LYS A 191 -0.66 -6.91 24.24
N GLY A 192 -0.71 -6.85 22.91
CA GLY A 192 -1.67 -7.66 22.13
C GLY A 192 -1.49 -9.16 22.34
N TRP A 193 -0.23 -9.62 22.38
CA TRP A 193 0.08 -11.02 22.64
C TRP A 193 -0.27 -11.45 24.08
N ASP A 194 0.10 -10.64 25.07
CA ASP A 194 -0.11 -10.95 26.50
C ASP A 194 -1.60 -11.07 26.83
N LEU A 195 -2.43 -10.19 26.23
CA LEU A 195 -3.86 -10.14 26.49
C LEU A 195 -4.65 -11.23 25.75
N MET A 196 -4.34 -11.48 24.48
CA MET A 196 -5.18 -12.32 23.61
C MET A 196 -4.53 -13.61 23.12
N LYS A 197 -3.20 -13.70 23.10
CA LYS A 197 -2.43 -14.82 22.51
C LYS A 197 -2.94 -15.22 21.11
N PRO A 198 -3.01 -14.26 20.16
CA PRO A 198 -3.56 -14.48 18.83
C PRO A 198 -2.69 -15.43 18.00
N ARG A 199 -3.29 -16.11 17.01
CA ARG A 199 -2.52 -16.95 16.07
C ARG A 199 -1.72 -16.12 15.06
N ASN A 200 -2.26 -14.97 14.65
CA ASN A 200 -1.60 -14.05 13.72
C ASN A 200 -1.91 -12.61 14.15
N VAL A 201 -1.01 -11.67 13.87
CA VAL A 201 -1.18 -10.26 14.22
C VAL A 201 -1.02 -9.39 12.99
N VAL A 202 -1.95 -8.49 12.74
CA VAL A 202 -1.78 -7.35 11.84
C VAL A 202 -1.59 -6.11 12.69
N VAL A 203 -0.54 -5.35 12.44
CA VAL A 203 -0.36 -4.02 13.03
C VAL A 203 -0.63 -2.98 11.96
N LEU A 204 -1.54 -2.06 12.27
CA LEU A 204 -1.86 -0.89 11.46
C LEU A 204 -1.44 0.38 12.22
N GLU A 205 -0.90 1.36 11.51
CA GLU A 205 -0.82 2.73 12.00
C GLU A 205 -2.20 3.40 11.87
N ASP A 206 -2.42 4.49 12.61
CA ASP A 206 -3.73 5.16 12.71
C ASP A 206 -4.21 5.85 11.42
N ASP A 207 -3.38 5.88 10.39
CA ASP A 207 -3.64 6.41 9.06
C ASP A 207 -3.50 5.36 7.93
N ALA A 208 -3.48 4.07 8.30
CA ALA A 208 -3.44 2.95 7.35
C ALA A 208 -4.87 2.45 7.04
N TYR A 209 -5.56 3.12 6.12
CA TYR A 209 -6.97 2.86 5.75
C TYR A 209 -7.15 1.52 5.00
N PRO A 210 -7.82 0.51 5.57
CA PRO A 210 -7.95 -0.80 4.94
C PRO A 210 -8.90 -0.82 3.74
N LEU A 211 -8.50 -1.50 2.66
CA LEU A 211 -9.33 -1.65 1.46
C LEU A 211 -10.41 -2.72 1.63
N THR A 212 -11.38 -2.72 0.72
CA THR A 212 -12.56 -3.60 0.77
C THR A 212 -12.22 -5.09 0.74
N ASP A 213 -11.10 -5.45 0.14
CA ASP A 213 -10.59 -6.81 0.01
C ASP A 213 -9.55 -7.20 1.07
N PHE A 214 -9.37 -6.38 2.11
CA PHE A 214 -8.35 -6.56 3.16
C PHE A 214 -8.39 -7.94 3.82
N PHE A 215 -9.51 -8.32 4.47
CA PHE A 215 -9.60 -9.61 5.17
C PHE A 215 -9.55 -10.83 4.22
N PRO A 216 -10.26 -10.85 3.07
CA PRO A 216 -10.10 -11.92 2.09
C PRO A 216 -8.65 -12.11 1.63
N ALA A 217 -7.93 -11.02 1.36
CA ALA A 217 -6.53 -11.09 0.95
C ALA A 217 -5.61 -11.57 2.09
N VAL A 218 -5.76 -11.04 3.31
CA VAL A 218 -4.98 -11.49 4.48
C VAL A 218 -5.19 -12.97 4.76
N LYS A 219 -6.44 -13.45 4.73
CA LYS A 219 -6.76 -14.88 4.88
C LYS A 219 -6.10 -15.71 3.78
N ASN A 220 -6.13 -15.24 2.54
CA ASN A 220 -5.46 -15.91 1.44
C ASN A 220 -3.94 -15.99 1.66
N LEU A 221 -3.29 -14.89 2.04
CA LEU A 221 -1.85 -14.86 2.33
C LEU A 221 -1.46 -15.86 3.42
N LEU A 222 -2.20 -15.87 4.54
CA LEU A 222 -1.97 -16.78 5.67
C LEU A 222 -2.21 -18.25 5.32
N SER A 223 -3.02 -18.54 4.30
CA SER A 223 -3.27 -19.91 3.84
C SER A 223 -2.13 -20.50 2.99
N ARG A 224 -1.24 -19.65 2.46
CA ARG A 224 -0.12 -20.08 1.61
C ARG A 224 1.07 -20.50 2.47
N ARG A 225 1.79 -21.54 2.03
CA ARG A 225 2.92 -22.13 2.78
C ARG A 225 4.02 -21.14 3.17
N PHE A 226 4.29 -20.12 2.34
CA PHE A 226 5.35 -19.14 2.61
C PHE A 226 5.15 -18.39 3.93
N ALA A 227 3.89 -18.20 4.37
CA ALA A 227 3.57 -17.45 5.58
C ALA A 227 4.13 -18.10 6.85
N LEU A 228 4.29 -19.43 6.87
CA LEU A 228 4.81 -20.17 8.03
C LEU A 228 6.28 -19.83 8.33
N ASP A 229 7.07 -19.54 7.29
CA ASP A 229 8.51 -19.27 7.39
C ASP A 229 8.82 -17.78 7.24
N THR A 230 7.84 -16.90 7.54
CA THR A 230 7.95 -15.46 7.33
C THR A 230 7.94 -14.71 8.66
N LEU A 231 8.92 -13.82 8.85
CA LEU A 231 9.01 -12.91 9.99
C LEU A 231 7.94 -11.82 9.91
N TYR A 232 7.75 -11.24 8.72
CA TYR A 232 6.68 -10.27 8.48
C TYR A 232 6.31 -10.15 6.99
N ILE A 233 5.08 -9.71 6.75
CA ILE A 233 4.55 -9.39 5.42
C ILE A 233 4.11 -7.93 5.43
N LYS A 234 4.75 -7.08 4.61
CA LYS A 234 4.35 -5.68 4.41
C LYS A 234 3.08 -5.64 3.57
N LEU A 235 2.05 -4.97 4.09
CA LEU A 235 0.75 -4.82 3.41
C LEU A 235 0.62 -3.52 2.61
N TYR A 236 1.68 -2.69 2.65
CA TYR A 236 1.78 -1.43 1.95
C TYR A 236 3.22 -1.18 1.50
N HIS A 237 3.36 -0.63 0.30
CA HIS A 237 4.58 -0.01 -0.18
C HIS A 237 4.24 1.24 -1.01
N PRO A 238 4.94 2.37 -0.85
CA PRO A 238 4.61 3.60 -1.55
C PRO A 238 4.58 3.42 -3.06
N GLU A 239 3.49 3.88 -3.70
CA GLU A 239 3.22 3.69 -5.13
C GLU A 239 4.35 4.29 -5.99
N ARG A 240 4.91 5.43 -5.57
CA ARG A 240 6.04 6.09 -6.25
C ARG A 240 7.30 5.23 -6.35
N LEU A 241 7.47 4.25 -5.46
CA LEU A 241 8.63 3.34 -5.41
C LEU A 241 8.35 1.99 -6.10
N GLN A 242 7.12 1.75 -6.56
CA GLN A 242 6.68 0.51 -7.21
C GLN A 242 6.91 0.49 -8.73
N ARG A 243 7.79 1.34 -9.28
CA ARG A 243 8.12 1.38 -10.71
C ARG A 243 8.91 0.14 -11.18
N TYR A 244 8.88 -0.17 -12.48
CA TYR A 244 9.78 -1.19 -13.03
C TYR A 244 11.23 -0.71 -13.05
N TRP A 245 11.45 0.59 -13.32
CA TRP A 245 12.78 1.22 -13.31
C TRP A 245 13.34 1.53 -11.91
N ASN A 246 12.84 0.86 -10.87
CA ASN A 246 13.41 0.84 -9.52
C ASN A 246 13.69 -0.64 -9.16
N PRO A 247 14.81 -1.20 -9.66
CA PRO A 247 14.85 -2.60 -10.02
C PRO A 247 15.00 -3.50 -8.79
N GLU A 248 13.90 -4.17 -8.45
CA GLU A 248 13.95 -5.47 -7.82
C GLU A 248 13.94 -6.55 -8.92
N PRO A 249 14.73 -7.64 -8.83
CA PRO A 249 14.86 -8.61 -9.92
C PRO A 249 13.53 -9.18 -10.44
N TYR A 250 12.56 -9.40 -9.55
CA TYR A 250 11.24 -9.91 -9.93
C TYR A 250 10.42 -8.91 -10.76
N ARG A 251 10.61 -7.60 -10.56
CA ARG A 251 9.91 -6.55 -11.32
C ARG A 251 10.39 -6.53 -12.76
N ILE A 252 11.69 -6.76 -13.00
CA ILE A 252 12.25 -6.85 -14.35
C ILE A 252 11.66 -8.07 -15.09
N LEU A 253 11.56 -9.23 -14.42
CA LEU A 253 10.97 -10.43 -15.00
C LEU A 253 9.48 -10.23 -15.32
N GLU A 254 8.73 -9.59 -14.43
CA GLU A 254 7.35 -9.20 -14.68
C GLU A 254 7.23 -8.26 -15.88
N TRP A 255 8.12 -7.27 -15.99
CA TRP A 255 8.12 -6.29 -17.06
C TRP A 255 8.37 -6.93 -18.43
N ILE A 256 9.40 -7.79 -18.51
CA ILE A 256 9.72 -8.57 -19.69
C ILE A 256 8.54 -9.49 -20.03
N GLY A 257 7.99 -10.21 -19.05
CA GLY A 257 6.86 -11.10 -19.24
C GLY A 257 5.63 -10.37 -19.80
N LEU A 258 5.30 -9.19 -19.25
CA LEU A 258 4.23 -8.33 -19.74
C LEU A 258 4.47 -7.89 -21.19
N GLY A 259 5.70 -7.45 -21.49
CA GLY A 259 6.13 -7.06 -22.83
C GLY A 259 5.94 -8.17 -23.85
N LEU A 260 6.48 -9.36 -23.57
CA LEU A 260 6.41 -10.53 -24.45
C LEU A 260 4.96 -11.01 -24.65
N PHE A 261 4.16 -11.05 -23.58
CA PHE A 261 2.77 -11.48 -23.63
C PHE A 261 1.92 -10.57 -24.53
N TRP A 262 1.94 -9.26 -24.29
CA TRP A 262 1.14 -8.33 -25.09
C TRP A 262 1.69 -8.13 -26.49
N ALA A 263 3.02 -8.18 -26.71
CA ALA A 263 3.58 -8.18 -28.05
C ALA A 263 3.06 -9.35 -28.90
N THR A 264 2.93 -10.53 -28.29
CA THR A 264 2.34 -11.71 -28.95
C THR A 264 0.88 -11.45 -29.33
N ILE A 265 0.07 -10.94 -28.40
CA ILE A 265 -1.35 -10.61 -28.66
C ILE A 265 -1.47 -9.57 -29.76
N ILE A 266 -0.68 -8.50 -29.70
CA ILE A 266 -0.71 -7.42 -30.70
C ILE A 266 -0.30 -7.96 -32.08
N LEU A 267 0.76 -8.76 -32.18
CA LEU A 267 1.16 -9.35 -33.46
C LEU A 267 0.09 -10.27 -34.04
N LEU A 268 -0.51 -11.14 -33.21
CA LEU A 268 -1.60 -12.01 -33.65
C LEU A 268 -2.79 -11.17 -34.13
N PHE A 269 -3.16 -10.14 -33.38
CA PHE A 269 -4.24 -9.24 -33.78
C PHE A 269 -3.93 -8.51 -35.08
N LEU A 270 -2.73 -7.95 -35.23
CA LEU A 270 -2.32 -7.23 -36.43
C LEU A 270 -2.27 -8.16 -37.65
N SER A 271 -1.77 -9.39 -37.48
CA SER A 271 -1.68 -10.39 -38.54
C SER A 271 -3.05 -10.91 -39.00
N HIS A 272 -4.07 -10.89 -38.14
CA HIS A 272 -5.39 -11.42 -38.46
C HIS A 272 -6.42 -10.36 -38.86
N TYR A 273 -6.32 -9.14 -38.31
CA TYR A 273 -7.41 -8.16 -38.37
C TYR A 273 -7.04 -6.83 -39.02
N THR A 274 -5.77 -6.61 -39.41
CA THR A 274 -5.36 -5.32 -39.96
C THR A 274 -4.56 -5.42 -41.26
N PRO A 275 -4.68 -4.45 -42.17
CA PRO A 275 -3.85 -4.36 -43.37
C PRO A 275 -2.43 -3.84 -43.08
N LEU A 276 -2.04 -3.71 -41.82
CA LEU A 276 -0.70 -3.26 -41.41
C LEU A 276 0.35 -4.31 -41.76
N SER A 277 1.52 -3.86 -42.23
CA SER A 277 2.57 -4.73 -42.76
C SER A 277 3.42 -5.42 -41.69
N PHE A 278 2.96 -5.45 -40.43
CA PHE A 278 3.67 -6.11 -39.33
C PHE A 278 3.51 -7.63 -39.47
N THR A 279 4.55 -8.26 -40.03
CA THR A 279 4.65 -9.72 -40.12
C THR A 279 5.19 -10.30 -38.81
N PHE A 280 4.88 -11.57 -38.55
CA PHE A 280 5.39 -12.33 -37.41
C PHE A 280 6.89 -12.61 -37.57
N SER A 281 7.72 -11.59 -37.34
CA SER A 281 9.17 -11.66 -37.46
C SER A 281 9.84 -11.30 -36.12
N PRO A 282 11.02 -11.85 -35.81
CA PRO A 282 11.76 -11.52 -34.59
C PRO A 282 11.94 -10.02 -34.33
N PRO A 283 12.31 -9.17 -35.31
CA PRO A 283 12.47 -7.73 -35.05
C PRO A 283 11.15 -7.02 -34.74
N HIS A 284 10.03 -7.39 -35.38
CA HIS A 284 8.72 -6.81 -35.06
C HIS A 284 8.26 -7.22 -33.65
N PHE A 285 8.48 -8.48 -33.27
CA PHE A 285 8.17 -8.97 -31.94
C PHE A 285 8.99 -8.24 -30.87
N LEU A 286 10.31 -8.14 -31.06
CA LEU A 286 11.18 -7.42 -30.13
C LEU A 286 10.78 -5.94 -30.01
N PHE A 287 10.49 -5.28 -31.14
CA PHE A 287 10.02 -3.90 -31.15
C PHE A 287 8.73 -3.74 -30.33
N LEU A 288 7.73 -4.59 -30.57
CA LEU A 288 6.45 -4.52 -29.84
C LEU A 288 6.60 -4.86 -28.36
N ALA A 289 7.49 -5.80 -28.01
CA ALA A 289 7.76 -6.12 -26.62
C ALA A 289 8.37 -4.92 -25.87
N LEU A 290 9.38 -4.28 -26.47
CA LEU A 290 9.98 -3.06 -25.93
C LEU A 290 8.99 -1.89 -25.89
N TYR A 291 8.14 -1.76 -26.91
CA TYR A 291 7.08 -0.75 -26.97
C TYR A 291 6.08 -0.93 -25.81
N VAL A 292 5.57 -2.14 -25.59
CA VAL A 292 4.66 -2.44 -24.45
C VAL A 292 5.36 -2.16 -23.13
N MET A 293 6.61 -2.59 -22.98
CA MET A 293 7.39 -2.34 -21.78
C MET A 293 7.48 -0.83 -21.50
N ALA A 294 7.83 -0.02 -22.50
CA ALA A 294 7.89 1.43 -22.36
C ALA A 294 6.52 2.04 -22.00
N VAL A 295 5.43 1.60 -22.65
CA VAL A 295 4.07 2.06 -22.32
C VAL A 295 3.72 1.77 -20.85
N ALA A 296 3.99 0.54 -20.38
CA ALA A 296 3.68 0.12 -19.02
C ALA A 296 4.46 0.92 -17.95
N GLU A 297 5.75 1.17 -18.18
CA GLU A 297 6.57 1.96 -17.25
C GLU A 297 6.15 3.43 -17.23
N LEU A 298 5.88 4.03 -18.40
CA LEU A 298 5.50 5.44 -18.49
C LEU A 298 4.09 5.72 -17.93
N ALA A 299 3.15 4.79 -18.13
CA ALA A 299 1.81 4.89 -17.56
C ALA A 299 1.83 4.73 -16.03
N GLY A 300 2.64 3.81 -15.51
CA GLY A 300 2.82 3.56 -14.08
C GLY A 300 2.39 2.15 -13.67
N ARG A 301 3.33 1.37 -13.13
CA ARG A 301 3.13 -0.02 -12.72
C ARG A 301 2.03 -0.20 -11.67
N HIS A 302 1.91 0.72 -10.70
CA HIS A 302 0.92 0.62 -9.61
C HIS A 302 -0.52 0.59 -10.13
N TYR A 303 -0.82 1.26 -11.25
CA TYR A 303 -2.13 1.16 -11.90
C TYR A 303 -2.41 -0.23 -12.50
N LEU A 304 -1.38 -0.88 -13.05
CA LEU A 304 -1.50 -2.25 -13.56
C LEU A 304 -1.69 -3.27 -12.44
N LEU A 305 -1.08 -3.02 -11.28
CA LEU A 305 -1.23 -3.89 -10.10
C LEU A 305 -2.67 -3.94 -9.60
N GLU A 306 -3.45 -2.87 -9.76
CA GLU A 306 -4.86 -2.83 -9.35
C GLU A 306 -5.72 -3.89 -10.06
N ILE A 307 -5.33 -4.33 -11.27
CA ILE A 307 -6.01 -5.41 -12.00
C ILE A 307 -5.98 -6.73 -11.20
N ARG A 308 -4.96 -6.94 -10.35
CA ARG A 308 -4.85 -8.16 -9.52
C ARG A 308 -5.93 -8.23 -8.44
N ARG A 309 -6.61 -7.13 -8.11
CA ARG A 309 -7.69 -7.14 -7.11
C ARG A 309 -8.90 -7.96 -7.52
N VAL A 310 -9.01 -8.36 -8.80
CA VAL A 310 -10.04 -9.27 -9.29
C VAL A 310 -10.09 -10.58 -8.48
N SER A 311 -8.95 -11.05 -7.96
CA SER A 311 -8.92 -12.22 -7.08
C SER A 311 -7.74 -12.17 -6.10
N PRO A 312 -7.95 -12.54 -4.82
CA PRO A 312 -6.86 -12.68 -3.84
C PRO A 312 -5.71 -13.60 -4.31
N GLN A 313 -5.96 -14.53 -5.24
CA GLN A 313 -4.93 -15.42 -5.78
C GLN A 313 -3.93 -14.70 -6.69
N LEU A 314 -4.34 -13.59 -7.33
CA LEU A 314 -3.50 -12.83 -8.25
C LEU A 314 -2.55 -11.87 -7.53
N TYR A 315 -2.70 -11.71 -6.22
CA TYR A 315 -1.78 -10.96 -5.39
C TYR A 315 -0.39 -11.59 -5.41
N ALA A 316 0.59 -10.78 -5.80
CA ALA A 316 1.99 -11.18 -5.81
C ALA A 316 2.56 -11.06 -4.41
N VAL A 317 3.40 -12.04 -4.07
CA VAL A 317 4.20 -12.06 -2.85
C VAL A 317 5.65 -11.92 -3.28
N CYS A 318 6.29 -10.85 -2.85
CA CYS A 318 7.63 -10.48 -3.25
C CYS A 318 8.51 -10.33 -2.00
N PRO A 319 9.85 -10.38 -2.11
CA PRO A 319 10.71 -10.00 -1.00
C PRO A 319 10.38 -8.59 -0.48
N ALA A 320 10.44 -8.38 0.83
CA ALA A 320 10.23 -7.05 1.40
C ALA A 320 11.40 -6.11 1.09
N THR A 321 11.10 -4.84 0.86
CA THR A 321 12.08 -3.76 0.69
C THR A 321 12.27 -2.96 1.99
N GLU A 322 13.25 -2.06 2.03
CA GLU A 322 13.62 -1.26 3.22
C GLU A 322 12.46 -0.42 3.77
N CYS A 323 11.78 0.37 2.93
CA CYS A 323 10.83 1.35 3.45
C CYS A 323 9.50 0.77 3.91
N CYS A 324 9.07 1.38 5.02
CA CYS A 324 7.72 1.68 5.46
C CYS A 324 7.00 0.53 6.17
N THR A 325 6.32 0.86 7.27
CA THR A 325 5.60 -0.08 8.16
C THR A 325 4.17 0.36 8.54
N PRO A 326 3.40 1.11 7.70
CA PRO A 326 2.06 1.54 8.11
C PRO A 326 1.09 0.37 8.28
N ALA A 327 1.35 -0.76 7.60
CA ALA A 327 0.59 -1.99 7.78
C ALA A 327 1.48 -3.22 7.63
N MET A 328 1.52 -4.04 8.68
CA MET A 328 2.40 -5.20 8.80
C MET A 328 1.62 -6.42 9.28
N LEU A 329 1.80 -7.57 8.63
CA LEU A 329 1.24 -8.85 9.06
C LEU A 329 2.36 -9.74 9.63
N TYR A 330 2.13 -10.30 10.80
CA TYR A 330 3.00 -11.19 11.57
C TYR A 330 2.32 -12.56 11.73
N PRO A 331 2.72 -13.57 10.94
CA PRO A 331 2.19 -14.93 11.08
C PRO A 331 2.70 -15.63 12.35
N GLY A 332 1.84 -16.41 13.01
CA GLY A 332 2.27 -17.22 14.16
C GLY A 332 2.85 -16.41 15.32
N ASN A 333 4.00 -16.85 15.82
CA ASN A 333 4.74 -16.18 16.90
C ASN A 333 5.69 -15.07 16.39
N ALA A 334 5.63 -14.71 15.10
CA ALA A 334 6.58 -13.77 14.53
C ALA A 334 6.49 -12.36 15.14
N SER A 335 5.32 -11.96 15.64
CA SER A 335 5.12 -10.69 16.35
C SER A 335 6.02 -10.56 17.58
N ILE A 336 6.14 -11.62 18.38
CA ILE A 336 6.99 -11.63 19.57
C ILE A 336 8.47 -11.69 19.20
N ARG A 337 8.85 -12.49 18.21
CA ARG A 337 10.23 -12.50 17.70
C ARG A 337 10.65 -11.11 17.21
N VAL A 338 9.78 -10.44 16.46
CA VAL A 338 10.03 -9.06 16.02
C VAL A 338 10.18 -8.10 17.18
N ALA A 339 9.33 -8.20 18.21
CA ALA A 339 9.45 -7.39 19.41
C ALA A 339 10.81 -7.58 20.11
N GLU A 340 11.26 -8.84 20.28
CA GLU A 340 12.58 -9.17 20.84
C GLU A 340 13.73 -8.62 20.00
N TYR A 341 13.62 -8.70 18.67
CA TYR A 341 14.68 -8.27 17.78
C TYR A 341 14.82 -6.75 17.73
N LEU A 342 13.69 -6.04 17.76
CA LEU A 342 13.67 -4.57 17.83
C LEU A 342 14.22 -4.05 19.17
N ASP A 343 13.98 -4.74 20.27
CA ASP A 343 14.54 -4.35 21.58
C ASP A 343 16.07 -4.42 21.61
N GLN A 344 16.65 -5.34 20.86
CA GLN A 344 18.11 -5.50 20.75
C GLN A 344 18.77 -4.47 19.84
N ALA A 345 17.99 -3.66 19.11
CA ALA A 345 18.49 -2.71 18.12
C ALA A 345 18.20 -1.26 18.55
N ALA A 346 19.12 -0.34 18.27
CA ALA A 346 18.88 1.09 18.47
C ALA A 346 18.35 1.73 17.17
N CYS A 347 17.30 2.54 17.27
CA CYS A 347 16.76 3.29 16.15
C CYS A 347 17.26 4.75 16.17
N ALA A 348 17.59 5.28 14.99
CA ALA A 348 18.02 6.67 14.81
C ALA A 348 17.68 7.13 13.38
N GLN A 349 17.96 8.39 13.07
CA GLN A 349 17.78 8.90 11.70
C GLN A 349 18.58 8.06 10.70
N GLY A 350 17.93 7.63 9.60
CA GLY A 350 18.53 6.72 8.61
C GLY A 350 18.59 5.24 9.03
N ASN A 351 18.21 4.92 10.27
CA ASN A 351 18.10 3.55 10.78
C ASN A 351 16.85 3.42 11.66
N ALA A 352 15.69 3.78 11.10
CA ALA A 352 14.41 3.66 11.78
C ALA A 352 13.94 2.21 11.85
N LYS A 353 12.80 1.98 12.51
CA LYS A 353 12.22 0.64 12.76
C LYS A 353 12.15 -0.22 11.48
N ASP A 354 11.77 0.38 10.35
CA ASP A 354 11.61 -0.29 9.07
C ASP A 354 12.94 -0.79 8.50
N MET A 355 13.98 0.04 8.54
CA MET A 355 15.34 -0.31 8.14
C MET A 355 15.93 -1.40 9.05
N VAL A 356 15.68 -1.31 10.37
CA VAL A 356 16.12 -2.32 11.33
C VAL A 356 15.49 -3.68 11.03
N LEU A 357 14.16 -3.72 10.82
CA LEU A 357 13.45 -4.95 10.44
C LEU A 357 13.95 -5.53 9.11
N TYR A 358 14.23 -4.66 8.13
CA TYR A 358 14.80 -5.08 6.87
C TYR A 358 16.18 -5.73 7.04
N LYS A 359 17.08 -5.09 7.79
CA LYS A 359 18.42 -5.63 8.08
C LYS A 359 18.32 -6.98 8.78
N ILE A 360 17.49 -7.09 9.82
CA ILE A 360 17.27 -8.35 10.56
C ILE A 360 16.82 -9.48 9.63
N ALA A 361 15.82 -9.22 8.78
CA ALA A 361 15.28 -10.22 7.86
C ALA A 361 16.30 -10.69 6.80
N ARG A 362 17.35 -9.92 6.52
CA ARG A 362 18.42 -10.31 5.58
C ARG A 362 19.65 -10.90 6.26
N SER A 363 19.94 -10.48 7.49
CA SER A 363 21.17 -10.87 8.19
C SER A 363 20.99 -12.11 9.07
N ARG A 364 19.77 -12.45 9.49
CA ARG A 364 19.52 -13.59 10.37
C ARG A 364 19.13 -14.86 9.59
N PRO A 365 19.84 -15.99 9.80
CA PRO A 365 19.47 -17.26 9.19
C PRO A 365 18.05 -17.67 9.55
N GLY A 366 17.28 -18.12 8.55
CA GLY A 366 15.91 -18.62 8.75
C GLY A 366 14.83 -17.54 8.78
N GLU A 367 15.18 -16.26 8.95
CA GLU A 367 14.22 -15.17 8.87
C GLU A 367 14.02 -14.72 7.43
N LYS A 368 12.76 -14.49 7.05
CA LYS A 368 12.38 -14.00 5.73
C LYS A 368 11.33 -12.91 5.87
N ALA A 369 11.35 -11.95 4.97
CA ALA A 369 10.38 -10.89 4.93
C ALA A 369 9.79 -10.77 3.52
N HIS A 370 8.47 -10.55 3.47
CA HIS A 370 7.74 -10.43 2.23
C HIS A 370 6.97 -9.11 2.16
N SER A 371 6.59 -8.72 0.96
CA SER A 371 5.65 -7.65 0.66
C SER A 371 4.55 -8.22 -0.25
N VAL A 372 3.36 -7.64 -0.16
CA VAL A 372 2.25 -7.99 -1.04
C VAL A 372 1.95 -6.86 -2.01
N GLU A 373 1.68 -7.21 -3.26
CA GLU A 373 1.33 -6.27 -4.32
C GLU A 373 0.07 -6.77 -5.08
N PRO A 374 -1.01 -5.96 -5.18
CA PRO A 374 -1.13 -4.55 -4.77
C PRO A 374 -1.25 -4.33 -3.25
N ASN A 375 -1.16 -3.07 -2.82
CA ASN A 375 -1.31 -2.67 -1.41
C ASN A 375 -2.69 -3.07 -0.87
N LEU A 376 -2.78 -3.54 0.38
CA LEU A 376 -4.08 -3.87 1.02
C LEU A 376 -4.69 -2.69 1.79
N ILE A 377 -3.96 -1.60 1.91
CA ILE A 377 -4.38 -0.38 2.57
C ILE A 377 -4.04 0.83 1.70
N LYS A 378 -4.70 1.96 1.96
CA LYS A 378 -4.31 3.29 1.49
C LYS A 378 -3.74 4.06 2.68
N HIS A 379 -2.58 4.69 2.52
CA HIS A 379 -2.05 5.59 3.52
C HIS A 379 -2.72 6.97 3.38
N ILE A 380 -3.55 7.35 4.34
CA ILE A 380 -4.35 8.60 4.29
C ILE A 380 -3.74 9.75 5.09
N GLY A 381 -2.65 9.49 5.82
CA GLY A 381 -1.99 10.47 6.68
C GLY A 381 -1.26 11.54 5.88
N ALA A 382 -1.85 12.74 5.79
CA ALA A 382 -1.21 13.90 5.20
C ALA A 382 -0.40 14.70 6.22
N TYR A 383 -0.87 14.72 7.47
CA TYR A 383 -0.13 15.20 8.62
C TYR A 383 0.53 14.00 9.31
N SER A 384 1.73 14.18 9.85
CA SER A 384 2.41 13.22 10.69
C SER A 384 2.12 13.54 12.16
N SER A 385 1.89 12.50 12.97
CA SER A 385 1.82 12.60 14.43
C SER A 385 3.19 12.78 15.08
N VAL A 386 4.27 12.53 14.33
CA VAL A 386 5.63 12.40 14.89
C VAL A 386 6.63 13.38 14.25
N ARG A 387 6.46 13.70 12.96
CA ARG A 387 7.37 14.55 12.20
C ARG A 387 6.79 15.94 11.96
N THR A 388 7.65 16.91 11.74
CA THR A 388 7.26 18.26 11.30
C THR A 388 6.58 18.19 9.93
N ASN A 389 5.40 18.78 9.81
CA ASN A 389 4.65 18.77 8.57
C ASN A 389 5.01 19.96 7.68
N HIS A 390 5.00 19.73 6.37
CA HIS A 390 4.97 20.83 5.42
C HIS A 390 3.55 21.43 5.38
N VAL A 391 3.46 22.75 5.37
CA VAL A 391 2.19 23.48 5.30
C VAL A 391 2.12 24.23 3.95
N PRO A 392 1.14 23.93 3.08
CA PRO A 392 0.16 22.83 3.18
C PRO A 392 0.80 21.46 2.84
N PRO A 393 0.29 20.34 3.39
CA PRO A 393 0.76 19.01 3.03
C PRO A 393 0.37 18.66 1.59
N ARG A 394 1.19 17.84 0.94
CA ARG A 394 1.03 17.47 -0.49
C ARG A 394 1.18 15.97 -0.69
N LEU A 395 0.52 15.44 -1.72
CA LEU A 395 0.68 14.07 -2.19
C LEU A 395 2.06 13.92 -2.87
N ILE A 396 3.09 13.46 -2.14
CA ILE A 396 4.48 13.35 -2.64
C ILE A 396 4.99 11.92 -2.71
#